data_AF-X0GY61-F1
#
_entry.id   AF-X0GY61-F1
#
_cell.length_a   1.000
_cell.length_b   1.000
_cell.length_c   1.000
_cell.angle_alpha   90.00
_cell.angle_beta   90.00
_cell.angle_gamma   90.00
#
_symmetry.space_group_name_H-M   'P 1'
#
loop_
_entity.id
_entity.type
_entity.pdbx_description
1 polymer ?
#
loop_
_entity_poly.entity_id
_entity_poly.type
_entity_poly.pdbx_seq_one_letter_code
_entity_poly.pdbx_strand_id
1 'polypeptide(L)'
;MPSSLSLKARGYETVIRSTHVSQNKRVYLEGTVFPLDAFTFSPRLSYTPLDGTHIELPPLCYAVLNGSFEDVRVLLVDSKRTEQFQRDLDYALFFANRSEYTLKAFLLLESGANPGRPFSSNGLHGAASRGQLNEIGKYVLEPNVSMDVQDETFATPAIYAMDLNSPRDWDTIEFLFMNGASPQAKVGNYTYAQIARKKGKDDLAQKIEAYKGWVGPLYKKSVIRVKPHKRTGQLWVKVLYECPRFPNEGWNHTSVELFQELDDDLLRKEAKRMLEENPRRRLRRSI
;
A
#
# COMPACT_ATOMS: atom_id res chain seq x y z
N MET A 1 5.95 -63.75 -11.43
CA MET A 1 7.34 -63.70 -10.93
C MET A 1 7.86 -62.29 -11.13
N PRO A 2 7.97 -61.48 -10.07
CA PRO A 2 8.50 -60.12 -10.15
C PRO A 2 10.03 -60.14 -9.99
N SER A 3 10.75 -59.24 -10.66
CA SER A 3 12.07 -58.81 -10.21
C SER A 3 12.17 -57.28 -10.28
N SER A 4 12.38 -56.75 -9.09
CA SER A 4 12.83 -55.43 -8.63
C SER A 4 14.14 -54.98 -9.30
N LEU A 5 14.71 -53.77 -9.20
CA LEU A 5 14.56 -52.50 -8.44
C LEU A 5 15.46 -51.50 -9.22
N SER A 6 15.15 -50.21 -9.36
CA SER A 6 15.71 -49.17 -8.48
C SER A 6 15.23 -47.77 -8.90
N LEU A 7 14.85 -46.97 -7.89
CA LEU A 7 14.36 -45.59 -7.96
C LEU A 7 15.47 -44.57 -8.31
N LYS A 8 15.10 -43.48 -9.02
CA LYS A 8 15.03 -42.10 -8.47
C LYS A 8 14.74 -41.06 -9.57
N ALA A 9 13.56 -40.46 -9.52
CA ALA A 9 13.34 -39.02 -9.65
C ALA A 9 11.90 -38.74 -9.20
N ARG A 10 11.73 -37.96 -8.13
CA ARG A 10 10.41 -37.44 -7.73
C ARG A 10 9.98 -36.44 -8.80
N GLY A 11 9.27 -36.94 -9.80
CA GLY A 11 8.46 -36.13 -10.69
C GLY A 11 7.27 -35.61 -9.89
N TYR A 12 7.11 -34.30 -9.85
CA TYR A 12 5.84 -33.71 -9.45
C TYR A 12 4.89 -33.88 -10.64
N GLU A 13 3.87 -34.68 -10.41
CA GLU A 13 2.82 -35.01 -11.36
C GLU A 13 2.13 -33.75 -11.89
N THR A 14 1.95 -33.72 -13.20
CA THR A 14 1.27 -32.68 -13.95
C THR A 14 -0.23 -32.93 -13.93
N VAL A 15 -1.02 -32.24 -13.10
CA VAL A 15 -2.48 -32.12 -13.20
C VAL A 15 -2.85 -30.82 -12.46
N ILE A 16 -3.40 -29.75 -13.05
CA ILE A 16 -4.63 -29.62 -13.85
C ILE A 16 -4.42 -28.53 -14.92
N ARG A 17 -4.77 -28.83 -16.17
CA ARG A 17 -4.86 -27.86 -17.27
C ARG A 17 -6.06 -26.94 -17.03
N SER A 18 -5.84 -25.72 -16.56
CA SER A 18 -6.82 -24.64 -16.71
C SER A 18 -6.80 -24.14 -18.15
N THR A 19 -7.94 -24.17 -18.82
CA THR A 19 -8.15 -23.81 -20.23
C THR A 19 -8.22 -22.30 -20.48
N HIS A 20 -7.41 -21.51 -19.77
CA HIS A 20 -7.11 -20.14 -20.20
C HIS A 20 -5.67 -20.12 -20.69
N VAL A 21 -5.52 -20.03 -22.01
CA VAL A 21 -4.28 -19.64 -22.66
C VAL A 21 -3.76 -18.41 -21.90
N SER A 22 -2.60 -18.54 -21.23
CA SER A 22 -1.93 -17.42 -20.59
C SER A 22 -1.63 -16.39 -21.68
N GLN A 23 -2.46 -15.33 -21.76
CA GLN A 23 -2.23 -14.16 -22.60
C GLN A 23 -1.18 -13.22 -21.97
N ASN A 24 -0.41 -13.71 -20.99
CA ASN A 24 0.59 -12.91 -20.31
C ASN A 24 1.62 -12.43 -21.33
N LYS A 25 1.96 -11.14 -21.23
CA LYS A 25 2.92 -10.52 -22.12
C LYS A 25 4.22 -10.30 -21.37
N ARG A 26 5.33 -10.71 -21.99
CA ARG A 26 6.66 -10.46 -21.46
C ARG A 26 7.03 -9.00 -21.69
N VAL A 27 7.43 -8.32 -20.62
CA VAL A 27 7.88 -6.92 -20.64
C VAL A 27 9.30 -6.85 -20.06
N TYR A 28 10.09 -5.91 -20.58
CA TYR A 28 11.37 -5.52 -20.00
C TYR A 28 11.20 -4.16 -19.31
N LEU A 29 11.56 -4.09 -18.03
CA LEU A 29 11.59 -2.85 -17.25
C LEU A 29 13.03 -2.57 -16.86
N GLU A 30 13.45 -1.31 -16.99
CA GLU A 30 14.79 -0.88 -16.62
C GLU A 30 15.00 -0.98 -15.09
N GLY A 31 16.19 -1.42 -14.69
CA GLY A 31 16.58 -1.59 -13.31
C GLY A 31 15.95 -2.77 -12.58
N THR A 32 16.16 -2.79 -11.26
CA THR A 32 15.58 -3.78 -10.35
C THR A 32 14.15 -3.36 -9.98
N VAL A 33 13.14 -4.12 -10.40
CA VAL A 33 11.73 -3.83 -10.10
C VAL A 33 11.36 -4.32 -8.70
N PHE A 34 11.80 -5.53 -8.35
CA PHE A 34 11.59 -6.15 -7.03
C PHE A 34 12.92 -6.08 -6.26
N PRO A 35 13.03 -5.24 -5.22
CA PRO A 35 14.33 -4.89 -4.64
C PRO A 35 15.14 -6.06 -4.11
N LEU A 36 14.48 -7.14 -3.68
CA LEU A 36 15.13 -8.32 -3.12
C LEU A 36 15.72 -9.26 -4.18
N ASP A 37 15.35 -9.14 -5.45
CA ASP A 37 15.97 -9.88 -6.55
C ASP A 37 17.45 -9.50 -6.74
N ALA A 38 17.82 -8.30 -6.31
CA ALA A 38 19.20 -7.82 -6.31
C ALA A 38 20.04 -8.34 -5.12
N PHE A 39 19.48 -9.18 -4.25
CA PHE A 39 20.18 -9.68 -3.06
C PHE A 39 20.40 -11.19 -3.12
N THR A 40 21.59 -11.60 -2.69
CA THR A 40 21.87 -13.00 -2.34
C THR A 40 22.12 -13.06 -0.84
N PHE A 41 21.31 -13.85 -0.13
CA PHE A 41 21.32 -13.93 1.34
C PHE A 41 22.27 -14.99 1.91
N SER A 42 22.65 -16.00 1.12
CA SER A 42 23.51 -17.12 1.51
C SER A 42 24.65 -17.31 0.50
N PRO A 43 25.90 -17.57 0.93
CA PRO A 43 26.36 -17.76 2.31
C PRO A 43 26.58 -16.45 3.09
N ARG A 44 26.58 -15.29 2.41
CA ARG A 44 26.67 -13.96 3.02
C ARG A 44 25.81 -12.99 2.23
N LEU A 45 25.25 -11.98 2.91
CA LEU A 45 24.50 -10.91 2.26
C LEU A 45 25.38 -10.12 1.28
N SER A 46 24.98 -10.17 0.01
CA SER A 46 25.55 -9.39 -1.08
C SER A 46 24.44 -8.71 -1.87
N TYR A 47 24.79 -7.61 -2.51
CA TYR A 47 23.88 -6.78 -3.29
C TYR A 47 24.48 -6.60 -4.69
N THR A 48 23.72 -6.98 -5.71
CA THR A 48 24.07 -6.84 -7.13
C THR A 48 22.82 -6.34 -7.85
N PRO A 49 22.67 -5.03 -8.10
CA PRO A 49 21.52 -4.50 -8.81
C PRO A 49 21.45 -5.06 -10.23
N LEU A 50 20.23 -5.31 -10.70
CA LEU A 50 19.94 -5.73 -12.06
C LEU A 50 19.81 -4.51 -12.98
N ASP A 51 20.40 -4.58 -14.17
CA ASP A 51 20.25 -3.55 -15.22
C ASP A 51 18.81 -3.51 -15.77
N GLY A 52 18.08 -4.62 -15.65
CA GLY A 52 16.68 -4.71 -16.04
C GLY A 52 16.01 -5.97 -15.50
N THR A 53 14.69 -5.91 -15.43
CA THR A 53 13.83 -7.00 -14.94
C THR A 53 12.89 -7.44 -16.06
N HIS A 54 12.91 -8.74 -16.39
CA HIS A 54 11.94 -9.34 -17.30
C HIS A 54 10.76 -9.91 -16.51
N ILE A 55 9.55 -9.48 -16.83
CA ILE A 55 8.34 -9.87 -16.10
C ILE A 55 7.28 -10.34 -17.10
N GLU A 56 6.56 -11.40 -16.76
CA GLU A 56 5.33 -11.79 -17.47
C GLU A 56 4.13 -11.14 -16.81
N LEU A 57 3.40 -10.32 -17.58
CA LEU A 57 2.30 -9.52 -17.05
C LEU A 57 0.95 -10.02 -17.55
N PRO A 58 -0.04 -10.18 -16.66
CA PRO A 58 -1.43 -10.33 -17.05
C PRO A 58 -1.90 -9.17 -17.95
N PRO A 59 -2.94 -9.39 -18.79
CA PRO A 59 -3.42 -8.38 -19.73
C PRO A 59 -3.71 -7.00 -19.09
N LEU A 60 -4.31 -6.97 -17.90
CA LEU A 60 -4.60 -5.72 -17.18
C LEU A 60 -3.32 -4.98 -16.76
N CYS A 61 -2.33 -5.69 -16.20
CA CYS A 61 -1.04 -5.11 -15.84
C CYS A 61 -0.29 -4.57 -17.07
N TYR A 62 -0.32 -5.33 -18.18
CA TYR A 62 0.28 -4.88 -19.43
C TYR A 62 -0.39 -3.61 -19.97
N ALA A 63 -1.72 -3.50 -19.93
CA ALA A 63 -2.46 -2.31 -20.35
C ALA A 63 -2.17 -1.10 -19.44
N VAL A 64 -1.94 -1.33 -18.15
CA VAL A 64 -1.50 -0.26 -17.25
C VAL A 64 -0.14 0.31 -17.66
N LEU A 65 0.83 -0.54 -18.03
CA LEU A 65 2.16 -0.09 -18.42
C LEU A 65 2.23 0.48 -19.85
N ASN A 66 1.55 -0.17 -20.81
CA ASN A 66 1.77 0.08 -22.23
C ASN A 66 0.52 0.56 -22.99
N GLY A 67 -0.66 0.44 -22.39
CA GLY A 67 -1.93 0.82 -23.00
C GLY A 67 -2.34 2.26 -22.69
N SER A 68 -3.42 2.71 -23.32
CA SER A 68 -4.10 3.96 -22.99
C SER A 68 -4.92 3.84 -21.69
N PHE A 69 -5.46 4.95 -21.21
CA PHE A 69 -6.42 4.93 -20.10
C PHE A 69 -7.69 4.15 -20.47
N GLU A 70 -8.13 4.23 -21.72
CA GLU A 70 -9.35 3.54 -22.18
C GLU A 70 -9.15 2.03 -22.29
N ASP A 71 -7.96 1.56 -22.68
CA ASP A 71 -7.65 0.12 -22.69
C ASP A 71 -7.79 -0.49 -21.29
N VAL A 72 -7.33 0.23 -20.26
CA VAL A 72 -7.50 -0.18 -18.86
C VAL A 72 -8.98 -0.19 -18.48
N ARG A 73 -9.75 0.84 -18.86
CA ARG A 73 -11.20 0.89 -18.60
C ARG A 73 -11.94 -0.29 -19.21
N VAL A 74 -11.69 -0.59 -20.48
CA VAL A 74 -12.34 -1.69 -21.19
C VAL A 74 -12.08 -3.03 -20.50
N LEU A 75 -10.85 -3.28 -20.04
CA LEU A 75 -10.50 -4.51 -19.32
C LEU A 75 -11.15 -4.59 -17.93
N LEU A 76 -11.43 -3.47 -17.29
CA LEU A 76 -12.12 -3.42 -15.98
C LEU A 76 -13.64 -3.62 -16.07
N VAL A 77 -14.22 -3.45 -17.26
CA VAL A 77 -15.65 -3.70 -17.52
C VAL A 77 -15.97 -5.20 -17.57
N ASP A 78 -14.98 -6.09 -17.63
CA ASP A 78 -15.23 -7.53 -17.64
C ASP A 78 -16.03 -7.98 -16.40
N SER A 79 -17.15 -8.64 -16.68
CA SER A 79 -18.15 -9.08 -15.70
C SER A 79 -17.67 -10.19 -14.75
N LYS A 80 -16.61 -10.92 -15.11
CA LYS A 80 -16.14 -12.06 -14.31
C LYS A 80 -15.05 -11.65 -13.34
N ARG A 81 -15.47 -11.11 -12.18
CA ARG A 81 -14.61 -10.82 -11.02
C ARG A 81 -14.15 -12.10 -10.29
N THR A 82 -13.34 -12.91 -10.98
CA THR A 82 -12.71 -14.10 -10.38
C THR A 82 -11.64 -13.70 -9.36
N GLU A 83 -11.20 -14.65 -8.52
CA GLU A 83 -10.09 -14.40 -7.60
C GLU A 83 -8.80 -14.00 -8.36
N GLN A 84 -8.53 -14.63 -9.51
CA GLN A 84 -7.38 -14.29 -10.34
C GLN A 84 -7.48 -12.86 -10.87
N PHE A 85 -8.67 -12.45 -11.35
CA PHE A 85 -8.88 -11.07 -11.79
C PHE A 85 -8.62 -10.06 -10.66
N GLN A 86 -9.04 -10.37 -9.43
CA GLN A 86 -8.76 -9.50 -8.28
C GLN A 86 -7.25 -9.44 -7.97
N ARG A 87 -6.51 -10.54 -8.10
CA ARG A 87 -5.04 -10.54 -7.96
C ARG A 87 -4.39 -9.67 -9.04
N ASP A 88 -4.84 -9.79 -10.28
CA ASP A 88 -4.34 -8.98 -11.40
C ASP A 88 -4.68 -7.50 -11.22
N LEU A 89 -5.85 -7.17 -10.67
CA LEU A 89 -6.28 -5.81 -10.35
C LEU A 89 -5.39 -5.17 -9.27
N ASP A 90 -5.11 -5.90 -8.20
CA ASP A 90 -4.28 -5.42 -7.10
C ASP A 90 -2.82 -5.26 -7.53
N TYR A 91 -2.33 -6.17 -8.37
CA TYR A 91 -0.99 -6.09 -8.96
C TYR A 91 -0.87 -4.99 -10.02
N ALA A 92 -1.95 -4.69 -10.76
CA ALA A 92 -1.99 -3.57 -11.68
C ALA A 92 -1.81 -2.23 -10.96
N LEU A 93 -2.32 -2.09 -9.73
CA LEU A 93 -2.13 -0.90 -8.90
C LEU A 93 -0.65 -0.69 -8.51
N PHE A 94 0.11 -1.76 -8.27
CA PHE A 94 1.56 -1.68 -8.07
C PHE A 94 2.25 -0.98 -9.25
N PHE A 95 1.97 -1.44 -10.48
CA PHE A 95 2.58 -0.86 -11.69
C PHE A 95 2.11 0.56 -11.98
N ALA A 96 0.83 0.87 -11.73
CA ALA A 96 0.31 2.22 -11.90
C ALA A 96 1.04 3.21 -10.98
N ASN A 97 1.22 2.85 -9.70
CA ASN A 97 1.92 3.69 -8.74
C ASN A 97 3.41 3.78 -9.05
N ARG A 98 4.08 2.65 -9.34
CA ARG A 98 5.51 2.62 -9.70
C ARG A 98 5.82 3.47 -10.94
N SER A 99 4.88 3.53 -11.89
CA SER A 99 5.01 4.32 -13.12
C SER A 99 4.44 5.74 -12.98
N GLU A 100 3.96 6.11 -11.80
CA GLU A 100 3.36 7.41 -11.48
C GLU A 100 2.14 7.76 -12.35
N TYR A 101 1.39 6.75 -12.80
CA TYR A 101 0.18 6.89 -13.60
C TYR A 101 -1.04 7.14 -12.71
N THR A 102 -1.12 8.33 -12.10
CA THR A 102 -2.13 8.70 -11.09
C THR A 102 -3.57 8.44 -11.54
N LEU A 103 -3.93 8.76 -12.79
CA LEU A 103 -5.29 8.52 -13.30
C LEU A 103 -5.61 7.02 -13.39
N LYS A 104 -4.64 6.19 -13.82
CA LYS A 104 -4.83 4.73 -13.86
C LYS A 104 -4.90 4.16 -12.46
N ALA A 105 -4.05 4.61 -11.53
CA ALA A 105 -4.09 4.22 -10.13
C ALA A 105 -5.46 4.54 -9.50
N PHE A 106 -5.97 5.76 -9.72
CA PHE A 106 -7.31 6.16 -9.28
C PHE A 106 -8.40 5.24 -9.85
N LEU A 107 -8.38 4.96 -11.15
CA LEU A 107 -9.35 4.07 -11.78
C LEU A 107 -9.33 2.64 -11.20
N LEU A 108 -8.14 2.12 -10.90
CA LEU A 108 -7.98 0.78 -10.31
C LEU A 108 -8.52 0.74 -8.87
N LEU A 109 -8.25 1.77 -8.06
CA LEU A 109 -8.82 1.92 -6.72
C LEU A 109 -10.35 2.00 -6.76
N GLU A 110 -10.92 2.83 -7.64
CA GLU A 110 -12.39 2.90 -7.84
C GLU A 110 -12.99 1.55 -8.28
N SER A 111 -12.18 0.70 -8.90
CA SER A 111 -12.59 -0.65 -9.32
C SER A 111 -12.47 -1.70 -8.22
N GLY A 112 -11.93 -1.34 -7.05
CA GLY A 112 -11.77 -2.19 -5.88
C GLY A 112 -10.39 -2.83 -5.76
N ALA A 113 -9.34 -2.24 -6.33
CA ALA A 113 -7.98 -2.70 -6.10
C ALA A 113 -7.59 -2.56 -4.62
N ASN A 114 -7.06 -3.62 -4.02
CA ASN A 114 -6.52 -3.62 -2.67
C ASN A 114 -5.06 -3.12 -2.68
N PRO A 115 -4.76 -1.94 -2.12
CA PRO A 115 -3.41 -1.39 -2.10
C PRO A 115 -2.46 -2.14 -1.17
N GLY A 116 -2.95 -2.98 -0.26
CA GLY A 116 -2.18 -3.73 0.73
C GLY A 116 -2.35 -5.23 0.66
N ARG A 117 -2.59 -5.82 -0.53
CA ARG A 117 -2.67 -7.29 -0.68
C ARG A 117 -1.39 -7.95 -0.14
N PRO A 118 -1.48 -8.88 0.82
CA PRO A 118 -0.32 -9.61 1.32
C PRO A 118 0.18 -10.64 0.30
N PHE A 119 1.48 -10.95 0.35
CA PHE A 119 2.17 -11.91 -0.49
C PHE A 119 2.02 -11.64 -1.99
N SER A 120 1.94 -10.35 -2.34
CA SER A 120 1.89 -9.83 -3.71
C SER A 120 2.50 -8.44 -3.70
N SER A 121 3.27 -8.11 -4.74
CA SER A 121 3.54 -6.70 -5.03
C SER A 121 2.20 -5.97 -5.20
N ASN A 122 2.03 -4.84 -4.51
CA ASN A 122 0.74 -4.16 -4.36
C ASN A 122 0.89 -2.64 -4.45
N GLY A 123 -0.23 -1.92 -4.39
CA GLY A 123 -0.24 -0.46 -4.49
C GLY A 123 0.71 0.24 -3.53
N LEU A 124 0.81 -0.22 -2.28
CA LEU A 124 1.67 0.37 -1.26
C LEU A 124 3.16 0.17 -1.57
N HIS A 125 3.56 -1.02 -2.04
CA HIS A 125 4.92 -1.25 -2.55
C HIS A 125 5.26 -0.31 -3.73
N GLY A 126 4.33 -0.18 -4.68
CA GLY A 126 4.50 0.67 -5.86
C GLY A 126 4.66 2.15 -5.48
N ALA A 127 3.81 2.65 -4.58
CA ALA A 127 3.86 4.02 -4.09
C ALA A 127 5.15 4.31 -3.30
N ALA A 128 5.57 3.38 -2.43
CA ALA A 128 6.83 3.50 -1.69
C ALA A 128 8.05 3.51 -2.61
N SER A 129 8.06 2.72 -3.69
CA SER A 129 9.15 2.70 -4.68
C SER A 129 9.36 4.03 -5.42
N ARG A 130 8.36 4.93 -5.37
CA ARG A 130 8.40 6.27 -5.98
C ARG A 130 8.29 7.40 -4.95
N GLY A 131 8.29 7.09 -3.66
CA GLY A 131 8.14 8.08 -2.58
C GLY A 131 6.85 8.89 -2.70
N GLN A 132 5.76 8.27 -3.16
CA GLN A 132 4.45 8.88 -3.30
C GLN A 132 3.75 8.93 -1.96
N LEU A 133 4.19 9.84 -1.08
CA LEU A 133 3.65 9.94 0.27
C LEU A 133 2.12 10.02 0.22
N ASN A 134 1.54 10.94 -0.58
CA ASN A 134 0.10 11.10 -0.73
C ASN A 134 -0.68 9.79 -0.98
N GLU A 135 -0.15 8.87 -1.80
CA GLU A 135 -0.79 7.58 -2.03
C GLU A 135 -0.62 6.64 -0.82
N ILE A 136 0.58 6.59 -0.24
CA ILE A 136 0.88 5.81 0.98
C ILE A 136 -0.10 6.16 2.11
N GLY A 137 -0.31 7.45 2.40
CA GLY A 137 -1.21 7.82 3.49
C GLY A 137 -2.69 7.89 3.08
N LYS A 138 -3.06 7.69 1.81
CA LYS A 138 -4.42 7.25 1.48
C LYS A 138 -4.59 5.78 1.84
N TYR A 139 -3.62 4.94 1.50
CA TYR A 139 -3.70 3.50 1.71
C TYR A 139 -3.68 3.10 3.19
N VAL A 140 -2.99 3.85 4.04
CA VAL A 140 -3.02 3.59 5.50
C VAL A 140 -4.42 3.75 6.11
N LEU A 141 -5.33 4.46 5.44
CA LEU A 141 -6.71 4.66 5.88
C LEU A 141 -7.63 3.52 5.45
N GLU A 142 -7.19 2.72 4.49
CA GLU A 142 -7.94 1.56 4.04
C GLU A 142 -7.89 0.47 5.12
N PRO A 143 -9.04 -0.12 5.49
CA PRO A 143 -9.08 -1.17 6.51
C PRO A 143 -8.14 -2.33 6.16
N ASN A 144 -7.38 -2.80 7.16
CA ASN A 144 -6.49 -3.96 7.06
C ASN A 144 -5.26 -3.79 6.16
N VAL A 145 -4.91 -2.57 5.75
CA VAL A 145 -3.62 -2.32 5.09
C VAL A 145 -2.52 -2.20 6.15
N SER A 146 -1.66 -3.22 6.21
CA SER A 146 -0.46 -3.18 7.04
C SER A 146 0.66 -2.41 6.33
N MET A 147 1.32 -1.50 7.05
CA MET A 147 2.49 -0.78 6.52
C MET A 147 3.74 -1.68 6.41
N ASP A 148 3.73 -2.82 7.11
CA ASP A 148 4.72 -3.89 7.00
C ASP A 148 4.26 -5.03 6.07
N VAL A 149 3.27 -4.78 5.20
CA VAL A 149 2.83 -5.79 4.23
C VAL A 149 4.03 -6.33 3.45
N GLN A 150 4.09 -7.64 3.28
CA GLN A 150 5.15 -8.30 2.54
C GLN A 150 4.65 -8.71 1.16
N ASP A 151 5.46 -8.51 0.14
CA ASP A 151 5.26 -9.14 -1.17
C ASP A 151 5.67 -10.63 -1.14
N GLU A 152 5.62 -11.29 -2.30
CA GLU A 152 5.99 -12.70 -2.47
C GLU A 152 7.47 -13.01 -2.17
N THR A 153 8.34 -11.99 -2.19
CA THR A 153 9.77 -12.09 -1.86
C THR A 153 10.07 -11.72 -0.41
N PHE A 154 9.02 -11.42 0.39
CA PHE A 154 9.10 -10.86 1.74
C PHE A 154 9.63 -9.42 1.81
N ALA A 155 9.68 -8.71 0.68
CA ALA A 155 10.01 -7.29 0.69
C ALA A 155 8.82 -6.49 1.25
N THR A 156 9.12 -5.49 2.06
CA THR A 156 8.13 -4.54 2.58
C THR A 156 8.19 -3.22 1.83
N PRO A 157 7.20 -2.32 1.96
CA PRO A 157 7.25 -0.99 1.36
C PRO A 157 8.52 -0.21 1.73
N ALA A 158 9.04 -0.37 2.94
CA ALA A 158 10.28 0.26 3.37
C ALA A 158 11.49 -0.21 2.54
N ILE A 159 11.54 -1.49 2.16
CA ILE A 159 12.59 -2.04 1.29
C ILE A 159 12.52 -1.43 -0.12
N TYR A 160 11.33 -1.23 -0.67
CA TYR A 160 11.15 -0.53 -1.95
C TYR A 160 11.58 0.94 -1.88
N ALA A 161 11.28 1.62 -0.78
CA ALA A 161 11.70 3.00 -0.57
C ALA A 161 13.23 3.17 -0.47
N MET A 162 13.97 2.11 -0.09
CA MET A 162 15.45 2.14 -0.05
C MET A 162 16.09 2.30 -1.43
N ASP A 163 15.36 2.18 -2.54
CA ASP A 163 15.89 2.42 -3.89
C ASP A 163 15.79 3.89 -4.34
N LEU A 164 15.08 4.73 -3.58
CA LEU A 164 15.00 6.18 -3.86
C LEU A 164 16.31 6.89 -3.55
N ASN A 165 16.62 8.00 -4.22
CA ASN A 165 17.78 8.80 -3.84
C ASN A 165 17.53 9.59 -2.55
N SER A 166 18.58 9.80 -1.75
CA SER A 166 18.54 10.69 -0.58
C SER A 166 18.12 12.11 -0.99
N PRO A 167 17.26 12.81 -0.21
CA PRO A 167 16.71 12.39 1.08
C PRO A 167 15.38 11.60 0.99
N ARG A 168 14.86 11.35 -0.23
CA ARG A 168 13.52 10.79 -0.45
C ARG A 168 13.36 9.37 0.09
N ASP A 169 14.44 8.59 0.14
CA ASP A 169 14.45 7.28 0.79
C ASP A 169 14.09 7.39 2.27
N TRP A 170 14.80 8.23 3.01
CA TRP A 170 14.52 8.48 4.41
C TRP A 170 13.14 9.07 4.63
N ASP A 171 12.75 10.10 3.88
CA ASP A 171 11.45 10.76 4.07
C ASP A 171 10.30 9.76 3.89
N THR A 172 10.42 8.85 2.92
CA THR A 172 9.44 7.79 2.67
C THR A 172 9.46 6.74 3.79
N ILE A 173 10.63 6.27 4.21
CA ILE A 173 10.76 5.26 5.27
C ILE A 173 10.30 5.80 6.62
N GLU A 174 10.67 7.04 6.96
CA GLU A 174 10.21 7.73 8.15
C GLU A 174 8.68 7.85 8.12
N PHE A 175 8.09 8.22 6.97
CA PHE A 175 6.65 8.27 6.82
C PHE A 175 5.99 6.90 7.03
N LEU A 176 6.55 5.82 6.49
CA LEU A 176 6.07 4.45 6.72
C LEU A 176 6.14 4.08 8.21
N PHE A 177 7.26 4.37 8.89
CA PHE A 177 7.44 4.08 10.32
C PHE A 177 6.48 4.86 11.20
N MET A 178 6.30 6.13 10.88
CA MET A 178 5.28 6.98 11.45
C MET A 178 3.91 6.29 11.33
N ASN A 179 3.61 5.71 10.16
CA ASN A 179 2.37 4.97 9.82
C ASN A 179 2.27 3.55 10.37
N GLY A 180 3.14 3.16 11.30
CA GLY A 180 3.05 1.89 12.00
C GLY A 180 3.84 0.77 11.36
N ALA A 181 4.65 1.05 10.32
CA ALA A 181 5.68 0.11 9.91
C ALA A 181 6.73 -0.02 11.01
N SER A 182 7.21 -1.23 11.26
CA SER A 182 8.18 -1.51 12.30
C SER A 182 9.59 -1.11 11.85
N PRO A 183 10.28 -0.19 12.55
CA PRO A 183 11.69 0.12 12.29
C PRO A 183 12.63 -1.06 12.55
N GLN A 184 12.14 -2.07 13.30
CA GLN A 184 12.88 -3.25 13.71
C GLN A 184 12.58 -4.48 12.84
N ALA A 185 11.75 -4.32 11.79
CA ALA A 185 11.46 -5.40 10.87
C ALA A 185 12.74 -5.94 10.21
N LYS A 186 12.69 -7.23 9.87
CA LYS A 186 13.81 -7.97 9.27
C LYS A 186 13.37 -8.62 7.97
N VAL A 187 14.29 -8.66 7.02
CA VAL A 187 14.18 -9.46 5.79
C VAL A 187 15.14 -10.63 5.93
N GLY A 188 14.59 -11.84 6.05
CA GLY A 188 15.34 -12.98 6.54
C GLY A 188 15.93 -12.68 7.93
N ASN A 189 17.26 -12.73 8.04
CA ASN A 189 17.97 -12.44 9.30
C ASN A 189 18.53 -11.01 9.38
N TYR A 190 18.26 -10.16 8.38
CA TYR A 190 18.90 -8.85 8.26
C TYR A 190 17.96 -7.71 8.60
N THR A 191 18.46 -6.73 9.36
CA THR A 191 17.72 -5.50 9.67
C THR A 191 17.66 -4.56 8.47
N TYR A 192 16.71 -3.64 8.46
CA TYR A 192 16.67 -2.58 7.44
C TYR A 192 17.96 -1.78 7.34
N ALA A 193 18.61 -1.46 8.47
CA ALA A 193 19.90 -0.79 8.46
C ALA A 193 21.00 -1.62 7.79
N GLN A 194 21.03 -2.95 7.98
CA GLN A 194 21.99 -3.83 7.32
C GLN A 194 21.75 -3.91 5.80
N ILE A 195 20.48 -3.96 5.37
CA ILE A 195 20.11 -3.91 3.95
C ILE A 195 20.53 -2.57 3.33
N ALA A 196 20.25 -1.45 3.99
CA ALA A 196 20.62 -0.11 3.53
C ALA A 196 22.15 0.04 3.36
N ARG A 197 22.96 -0.42 4.34
CA ARG A 197 24.43 -0.44 4.19
C ARG A 197 24.90 -1.28 3.02
N LYS A 198 24.24 -2.40 2.75
CA LYS A 198 24.59 -3.24 1.58
C LYS A 198 24.26 -2.60 0.25
N LYS A 199 23.30 -1.68 0.21
CA LYS A 199 23.07 -0.77 -0.92
C LYS A 199 24.03 0.43 -0.97
N GLY A 200 24.98 0.54 -0.03
CA GLY A 200 25.90 1.67 0.08
C GLY A 200 25.28 2.92 0.73
N LYS A 201 24.18 2.77 1.50
CA LYS A 201 23.43 3.87 2.09
C LYS A 201 23.65 3.98 3.60
N ASP A 202 24.87 4.32 3.99
CA ASP A 202 25.24 4.42 5.40
C ASP A 202 24.46 5.50 6.17
N ASP A 203 24.20 6.64 5.54
CA ASP A 203 23.40 7.72 6.16
C ASP A 203 21.96 7.25 6.45
N LEU A 204 21.35 6.55 5.50
CA LEU A 204 20.02 5.97 5.68
C LEU A 204 20.03 4.94 6.81
N ALA A 205 21.03 4.06 6.83
CA ALA A 205 21.18 3.05 7.86
C ALA A 205 21.30 3.66 9.26
N GLN A 206 22.11 4.72 9.40
CA GLN A 206 22.26 5.46 10.67
C GLN A 206 20.94 6.10 11.11
N LYS A 207 20.19 6.71 10.19
CA LYS A 207 18.87 7.28 10.52
C LYS A 207 17.89 6.21 10.99
N ILE A 208 17.85 5.04 10.35
CA ILE A 208 17.01 3.90 10.76
C ILE A 208 17.39 3.41 12.15
N GLU A 209 18.68 3.24 12.46
CA GLU A 209 19.15 2.80 13.78
C GLU A 209 18.90 3.84 14.88
N ALA A 210 19.05 5.12 14.53
CA ALA A 210 18.79 6.23 15.44
C ALA A 210 17.29 6.53 15.60
N TYR A 211 16.41 5.90 14.80
CA TYR A 211 14.98 6.15 14.85
C TYR A 211 14.38 5.65 16.17
N LYS A 212 14.18 6.59 17.09
CA LYS A 212 13.47 6.41 18.37
C LYS A 212 12.03 6.90 18.28
N GLY A 213 11.44 6.79 17.09
CA GLY A 213 10.22 7.50 16.71
C GLY A 213 9.02 7.30 17.63
N TRP A 214 8.13 8.27 17.54
CA TRP A 214 6.95 8.45 18.37
C TRP A 214 5.97 7.27 18.29
N VAL A 215 5.49 6.81 19.45
CA VAL A 215 4.43 5.80 19.60
C VAL A 215 3.11 6.52 19.85
N GLY A 216 2.31 6.78 18.82
CA GLY A 216 0.99 7.40 18.94
C GLY A 216 0.21 7.49 17.62
N PRO A 217 -1.09 7.89 17.64
CA PRO A 217 -1.91 7.98 16.42
C PRO A 217 -1.59 9.24 15.60
N LEU A 218 -0.96 9.03 14.45
CA LEU A 218 -0.36 10.02 13.53
C LEU A 218 -1.15 11.22 13.09
N TYR A 219 -2.46 11.13 13.15
CA TYR A 219 -3.33 12.14 12.63
C TYR A 219 -4.05 12.75 13.81
N LYS A 220 -4.04 14.08 13.86
CA LYS A 220 -4.92 14.79 14.76
C LYS A 220 -6.33 14.59 14.23
N LYS A 221 -7.11 13.77 14.93
CA LYS A 221 -8.55 13.73 14.73
C LYS A 221 -9.15 14.97 15.37
N SER A 222 -9.95 15.71 14.62
CA SER A 222 -10.74 16.81 15.16
C SER A 222 -12.16 16.72 14.63
N VAL A 223 -13.13 16.97 15.51
CA VAL A 223 -14.52 17.09 15.05
C VAL A 223 -14.66 18.43 14.34
N ILE A 224 -15.06 18.40 13.07
CA ILE A 224 -15.31 19.64 12.31
C ILE A 224 -16.79 19.95 12.12
N ARG A 225 -17.66 18.95 12.29
CA ARG A 225 -19.11 19.14 12.17
C ARG A 225 -19.89 18.08 12.91
N VAL A 226 -20.96 18.48 13.56
CA VAL A 226 -21.99 17.56 14.05
C VAL A 226 -23.36 17.97 13.53
N LYS A 227 -24.15 17.01 13.04
CA LYS A 227 -25.47 17.27 12.46
C LYS A 227 -26.48 16.17 12.79
N PRO A 228 -27.74 16.51 13.10
CA PRO A 228 -28.80 15.52 13.18
C PRO A 228 -29.23 15.07 11.78
N HIS A 229 -29.43 13.77 11.62
CA HIS A 229 -30.00 13.14 10.45
C HIS A 229 -31.50 13.44 10.38
N LYS A 230 -31.97 13.93 9.23
CA LYS A 230 -33.33 14.50 9.09
C LYS A 230 -34.47 13.52 9.37
N ARG A 231 -34.26 12.23 9.11
CA ARG A 231 -35.31 11.20 9.26
C ARG A 231 -35.23 10.44 10.58
N THR A 232 -34.02 10.14 11.05
CA THR A 232 -33.80 9.25 12.20
C THR A 232 -33.45 10.01 13.48
N GLY A 233 -33.12 11.31 13.40
CA GLY A 233 -32.66 12.11 14.55
C GLY A 233 -31.24 11.77 15.01
N GLN A 234 -30.60 10.72 14.46
CA GLN A 234 -29.25 10.30 14.81
C GLN A 234 -28.21 11.39 14.49
N LEU A 235 -27.17 11.49 15.31
CA LEU A 235 -26.11 12.47 15.13
C LEU A 235 -25.00 11.92 14.23
N TRP A 236 -24.72 12.65 13.17
CA TRP A 236 -23.61 12.40 12.25
C TRP A 236 -22.47 13.33 12.62
N VAL A 237 -21.29 12.77 12.81
CA VAL A 237 -20.06 13.49 13.15
C VAL A 237 -19.13 13.43 11.96
N LYS A 238 -18.74 14.60 11.46
CA LYS A 238 -17.69 14.73 10.45
C LYS A 238 -16.37 14.94 11.19
N VAL A 239 -15.47 13.96 11.05
CA VAL A 239 -14.14 13.98 11.65
C VAL A 239 -13.15 14.38 10.58
N LEU A 240 -12.25 15.31 10.90
CA LEU A 240 -11.11 15.69 10.08
C LEU A 240 -9.88 14.98 10.63
N TYR A 241 -9.11 14.41 9.72
CA TYR A 241 -7.86 13.73 10.00
C TYR A 241 -6.75 14.57 9.38
N GLU A 242 -5.97 15.25 10.23
CA GLU A 242 -4.87 16.12 9.80
C GLU A 242 -3.54 15.47 10.14
N CYS A 243 -2.61 15.40 9.19
CA CYS A 243 -1.23 15.05 9.48
C CYS A 243 -0.51 16.29 10.02
N PRO A 244 -0.14 16.35 11.31
CA PRO A 244 0.40 17.58 11.92
C PRO A 244 1.73 18.04 11.30
N ARG A 245 2.45 17.13 10.65
CA ARG A 245 3.78 17.38 10.05
C ARG A 245 3.72 17.87 8.60
N PHE A 246 2.64 17.57 7.87
CA PHE A 246 2.42 18.02 6.49
C PHE A 246 1.09 18.78 6.36
N PRO A 247 0.88 19.86 7.14
CA PRO A 247 -0.34 20.63 7.02
C PRO A 247 -0.41 21.24 5.62
N ASN A 248 -1.53 21.00 4.93
CA ASN A 248 -1.89 21.56 3.60
C ASN A 248 -1.34 20.84 2.35
N GLU A 249 -0.72 19.66 2.45
CA GLU A 249 -0.35 18.86 1.26
C GLU A 249 -1.49 17.95 0.74
N GLY A 250 -2.75 18.28 1.04
CA GLY A 250 -3.91 17.51 0.59
C GLY A 250 -4.20 16.24 1.42
N TRP A 251 -3.46 16.03 2.51
CA TRP A 251 -3.64 14.92 3.46
C TRP A 251 -4.93 14.94 4.28
N ASN A 252 -5.59 16.09 4.29
CA ASN A 252 -6.80 16.32 5.04
C ASN A 252 -7.94 15.51 4.42
N HIS A 253 -8.24 14.36 5.01
CA HIS A 253 -9.43 13.60 4.67
C HIS A 253 -10.48 13.73 5.77
N THR A 254 -11.73 13.51 5.40
CA THR A 254 -12.84 13.59 6.35
C THR A 254 -13.68 12.34 6.28
N SER A 255 -13.87 11.68 7.42
CA SER A 255 -14.88 10.62 7.56
C SER A 255 -16.20 11.21 8.06
N VAL A 256 -17.28 10.46 7.85
CA VAL A 256 -18.58 10.75 8.45
C VAL A 256 -19.04 9.50 9.18
N GLU A 257 -19.16 9.61 10.49
CA GLU A 257 -19.46 8.49 11.39
C GLU A 257 -20.73 8.80 12.21
N LEU A 258 -21.48 7.77 12.60
CA LEU A 258 -22.54 7.94 13.57
C LEU A 258 -21.93 8.21 14.95
N PHE A 259 -22.49 9.15 15.69
CA PHE A 259 -22.03 9.49 17.04
C PHE A 259 -21.96 8.29 17.98
N GLN A 260 -22.87 7.32 17.80
CA GLN A 260 -22.92 6.09 18.60
C GLN A 260 -21.80 5.09 18.24
N GLU A 261 -21.27 5.17 17.03
CA GLU A 261 -20.26 4.26 16.46
C GLU A 261 -18.83 4.81 16.59
N LEU A 262 -18.68 6.08 16.95
CA LEU A 262 -17.37 6.73 17.19
C LEU A 262 -16.60 6.01 18.30
N ASP A 263 -15.53 5.30 17.99
CA ASP A 263 -14.76 4.54 19.00
C ASP A 263 -13.70 5.37 19.75
N ASP A 264 -13.82 6.70 19.68
CA ASP A 264 -12.83 7.64 20.22
C ASP A 264 -13.48 8.60 21.24
N ASP A 265 -13.13 8.42 22.53
CA ASP A 265 -13.69 9.18 23.65
C ASP A 265 -13.40 10.69 23.58
N LEU A 266 -12.24 11.08 23.03
CA LEU A 266 -11.89 12.49 22.86
C LEU A 266 -12.76 13.13 21.79
N LEU A 267 -12.97 12.44 20.67
CA LEU A 267 -13.89 12.91 19.63
C LEU A 267 -15.34 12.94 20.12
N ARG A 268 -15.78 11.97 20.93
CA ARG A 268 -17.11 12.02 21.55
C ARG A 268 -17.29 13.24 22.43
N LYS A 269 -16.30 13.58 23.27
CA LYS A 269 -16.32 14.78 24.11
C LYS A 269 -16.35 16.05 23.27
N GLU A 270 -15.53 16.12 22.23
CA GLU A 270 -15.48 17.28 21.34
C GLU A 270 -16.80 17.46 20.56
N ALA A 271 -17.39 16.38 20.06
CA ALA A 271 -18.68 16.42 19.39
C ALA A 271 -19.82 16.87 20.32
N LYS A 272 -19.84 16.39 21.58
CA LYS A 272 -20.80 16.87 22.60
C LYS A 272 -20.63 18.36 22.88
N ARG A 273 -19.39 18.82 23.10
CA ARG A 273 -19.08 20.24 23.28
C ARG A 273 -19.59 21.08 22.11
N MET A 274 -19.34 20.65 20.87
CA MET A 274 -19.85 21.32 19.67
C MET A 274 -21.38 21.34 19.57
N LEU A 275 -22.10 20.33 20.09
CA LEU A 275 -23.56 20.37 20.17
C LEU A 275 -24.04 21.43 21.18
N GLU A 276 -23.39 21.49 22.34
CA GLU A 276 -23.74 22.38 23.45
C GLU A 276 -23.41 23.85 23.13
N GLU A 277 -22.32 24.11 22.40
CA GLU A 277 -21.89 25.45 21.99
C GLU A 277 -22.66 26.03 20.78
N ASN A 278 -23.40 25.18 20.05
CA ASN A 278 -24.14 25.58 18.84
C ASN A 278 -25.70 25.62 18.97
N PRO A 279 -26.31 26.17 20.05
CA PRO A 279 -27.76 26.30 20.14
C PRO A 279 -28.34 27.35 19.16
N ARG A 280 -27.50 28.26 18.66
CA ARG A 280 -27.93 29.45 17.89
C ARG A 280 -28.37 29.19 16.44
N ARG A 281 -28.21 27.97 15.90
CA ARG A 281 -28.76 27.61 14.57
C ARG A 281 -30.19 27.04 14.63
N ARG A 282 -30.72 26.73 15.82
CA ARG A 282 -32.14 26.34 15.98
C ARG A 282 -33.10 27.54 16.00
N LEU A 283 -32.63 28.74 16.33
CA LEU A 283 -33.48 29.95 16.45
C LEU A 283 -33.64 30.80 15.18
N ARG A 284 -33.02 30.45 14.04
CA ARG A 284 -33.19 31.19 12.76
C ARG A 284 -34.17 30.55 11.76
N ARG A 285 -35.04 29.65 12.22
CA ARG A 285 -36.11 29.06 11.39
C ARG A 285 -37.52 29.23 11.98
N SER A 286 -37.69 30.20 12.86
CA SER A 286 -39.00 30.52 13.45
C SER A 286 -39.11 32.03 13.66
N ILE A 287 -39.04 32.81 12.57
CA ILE A 287 -39.79 34.04 12.32
C ILE A 287 -40.06 34.07 10.82
#